data_AF-A0A5B6U556-F1
#
_entry.id   AF-A0A5B6U556-F1
#
_cell.length_a   1.000
_cell.length_b   1.000
_cell.length_c   1.000
_cell.angle_alpha   90.00
_cell.angle_beta   90.00
_cell.angle_gamma   90.00
#
_symmetry.space_group_name_H-M   'P 1'
#
loop_
_entity.id
_entity.type
_entity.pdbx_description
1 polymer ?
#
loop_
_entity_poly.entity_id
_entity_poly.type
_entity_poly.pdbx_seq_one_letter_code
_entity_poly.pdbx_strand_id
1 'polypeptide(L)'
;MTKEDGELPEVYFEGLLKHREAMVELRSDQLTTLDKSLLSVSSGALGISIVFMDKIGGGSAPVSGYLLTSWICFGAAISANITSYFTGGEDAQREIQKIDRCIITSTGYESGGNPFRGLTQALNVAALVLFILGVISLALHAYSSTRMAPNGTTTTSQLRTTGNPQPTTSPNGP
;
A
#
# COMPACT_ATOMS: atom_id res chain seq x y z
N MET A 1 -44.81 46.79 -1.55
CA MET A 1 -44.30 45.41 -1.41
C MET A 1 -43.78 44.99 -2.77
N THR A 2 -42.57 45.44 -3.09
CA THR A 2 -41.82 45.04 -4.28
C THR A 2 -41.49 43.56 -4.15
N LYS A 3 -41.81 42.77 -5.18
CA LYS A 3 -41.27 41.43 -5.34
C LYS A 3 -39.75 41.58 -5.35
N GLU A 4 -39.08 41.05 -4.34
CA GLU A 4 -37.66 40.76 -4.46
C GLU A 4 -37.58 39.61 -5.47
N ASP A 5 -37.10 39.96 -6.66
CA ASP A 5 -36.88 39.06 -7.77
C ASP A 5 -35.94 37.93 -7.31
N GLY A 6 -36.18 36.71 -7.80
CA GLY A 6 -35.56 35.47 -7.33
C GLY A 6 -34.06 35.30 -7.62
N GLU A 7 -33.25 36.33 -7.38
CA GLU A 7 -31.80 36.26 -7.33
C GLU A 7 -31.34 35.86 -5.92
N LEU A 8 -30.40 34.93 -5.87
CA LEU A 8 -29.77 34.54 -4.61
C LEU A 8 -29.02 35.75 -4.02
N PRO A 9 -29.03 35.95 -2.69
CA PRO A 9 -28.27 37.02 -2.06
C PRO A 9 -26.79 36.99 -2.47
N GLU A 10 -26.18 38.15 -2.70
CA GLU A 10 -24.77 38.27 -3.10
C GLU A 10 -23.83 37.49 -2.16
N VAL A 11 -24.07 37.57 -0.85
CA VAL A 11 -23.35 36.83 0.19
C VAL A 11 -23.43 35.31 0.02
N TYR A 12 -24.58 34.81 -0.45
CA TYR A 12 -24.77 33.39 -0.72
C TYR A 12 -23.96 32.95 -1.96
N PHE A 13 -23.95 33.78 -3.00
CA PHE A 13 -23.16 33.53 -4.20
C PHE A 13 -21.66 33.51 -3.91
N GLU A 14 -21.17 34.47 -3.11
CA GLU A 14 -19.79 34.48 -2.63
C GLU A 14 -19.44 33.21 -1.84
N GLY A 15 -20.38 32.74 -0.99
CA GLY A 15 -20.25 31.47 -0.27
C GLY A 15 -20.10 30.26 -1.20
N LEU A 16 -20.86 30.21 -2.29
CA LEU A 16 -20.75 29.13 -3.29
C LEU A 16 -19.42 29.17 -4.05
N LEU A 17 -18.95 30.36 -4.45
CA LEU A 17 -17.66 30.51 -5.12
C LEU A 17 -16.51 30.05 -4.22
N LYS A 18 -16.53 30.44 -2.94
CA LYS A 18 -15.55 29.99 -1.95
C LYS A 18 -15.60 28.49 -1.72
N HIS A 19 -16.80 27.91 -1.67
CA HIS A 19 -16.95 26.46 -1.54
C HIS A 19 -16.40 25.72 -2.76
N ARG A 20 -16.67 26.24 -3.97
CA ARG A 20 -16.13 25.70 -5.22
C ARG A 20 -14.61 25.72 -5.24
N GLU A 21 -14.00 26.85 -4.87
CA GLU A 21 -12.55 27.00 -4.80
C GLU A 21 -11.93 25.95 -3.88
N ALA A 22 -12.49 25.77 -2.67
CA ALA A 22 -12.02 24.76 -1.73
C ALA A 22 -12.13 23.33 -2.28
N MET A 23 -13.19 23.01 -3.05
CA MET A 23 -13.31 21.68 -3.68
C MET A 23 -12.34 21.49 -4.84
N VAL A 24 -12.00 22.55 -5.59
CA VAL A 24 -10.97 22.52 -6.64
C VAL A 24 -9.59 22.26 -6.04
N GLU A 25 -9.26 22.98 -4.97
CA GLU A 25 -8.01 22.77 -4.22
C GLU A 25 -7.92 21.34 -3.69
N LEU A 26 -8.96 20.86 -3.00
CA LEU A 26 -9.03 19.48 -2.52
C LEU A 26 -8.80 18.46 -3.64
N ARG A 27 -9.44 18.64 -4.80
CA ARG A 27 -9.27 17.73 -5.94
C ARG A 27 -7.83 17.73 -6.45
N SER A 28 -7.21 18.90 -6.57
CA SER A 28 -5.82 19.05 -6.99
C SER A 28 -4.88 18.29 -6.04
N ASP A 29 -5.12 18.40 -4.73
CA ASP A 29 -4.34 17.71 -3.71
C ASP A 29 -4.51 16.19 -3.78
N GLN A 30 -5.72 15.68 -4.02
CA GLN A 30 -5.98 14.25 -4.18
C GLN A 30 -5.22 13.68 -5.39
N LEU A 31 -5.25 14.36 -6.54
CA LEU A 31 -4.55 13.93 -7.75
C LEU A 31 -3.02 14.00 -7.56
N THR A 32 -2.52 15.07 -6.96
CA THR A 32 -1.09 15.21 -6.65
C THR A 32 -0.62 14.11 -5.70
N THR A 33 -1.44 13.75 -4.71
CA THR A 33 -1.13 12.69 -3.74
C THR A 33 -1.18 11.31 -4.39
N LEU A 34 -2.11 11.09 -5.33
CA LEU A 34 -2.19 9.88 -6.13
C LEU A 34 -0.91 9.67 -6.94
N ASP A 35 -0.45 10.69 -7.67
CA ASP A 35 0.76 10.62 -8.49
C ASP A 35 2.00 10.31 -7.64
N LYS A 36 2.15 11.00 -6.50
CA LYS A 36 3.24 10.74 -5.55
C LYS A 36 3.20 9.31 -5.01
N SER A 37 2.00 8.81 -4.70
CA SER A 37 1.81 7.45 -4.20
C SER A 37 2.16 6.40 -5.25
N LEU A 38 1.73 6.58 -6.50
CA LEU A 38 2.06 5.69 -7.61
C LEU A 38 3.56 5.67 -7.91
N LEU A 39 4.20 6.84 -7.92
CA LEU A 39 5.65 6.95 -8.09
C LEU A 39 6.39 6.21 -6.97
N SER A 40 5.98 6.43 -5.72
CA SER A 40 6.58 5.77 -4.55
C SER A 40 6.45 4.25 -4.61
N VAL A 41 5.26 3.73 -4.93
CA VAL A 41 5.03 2.28 -5.05
C VAL A 41 5.83 1.69 -6.20
N SER A 42 5.91 2.39 -7.34
CA SER A 42 6.70 1.95 -8.49
C SER A 42 8.19 1.89 -8.15
N SER A 43 8.73 2.91 -7.48
CA SER A 43 10.11 2.93 -7.01
C SER A 43 10.38 1.83 -5.98
N GLY A 44 9.45 1.58 -5.05
CA GLY A 44 9.55 0.50 -4.08
C GLY A 44 9.58 -0.89 -4.74
N ALA A 45 8.67 -1.14 -5.68
CA ALA A 45 8.60 -2.39 -6.44
C ALA A 45 9.87 -2.63 -7.28
N LEU A 46 10.41 -1.57 -7.91
CA LEU A 46 11.67 -1.62 -8.64
C LEU A 46 12.85 -1.92 -7.70
N GLY A 47 12.93 -1.24 -6.55
CA GLY A 47 13.97 -1.50 -5.55
C GLY A 47 13.95 -2.94 -5.05
N ILE A 48 12.76 -3.47 -4.75
CA ILE A 48 12.56 -4.88 -4.39
C ILE A 48 13.05 -5.80 -5.53
N SER A 49 12.69 -5.50 -6.77
CA SER A 49 13.09 -6.30 -7.94
C SER A 49 14.61 -6.37 -8.11
N ILE A 50 15.31 -5.25 -7.91
CA ILE A 50 16.79 -5.21 -7.97
C ILE A 50 17.40 -6.03 -6.84
N VAL A 51 16.91 -5.89 -5.61
CA VAL A 51 17.41 -6.65 -4.44
C VAL A 51 17.24 -8.16 -4.65
N PHE A 52 16.14 -8.58 -5.28
CA PHE A 52 15.90 -9.99 -5.58
C PHE A 52 16.67 -10.49 -6.80
N MET A 53 17.03 -9.64 -7.76
CA MET A 53 17.83 -10.03 -8.93
C MET A 53 19.14 -10.75 -8.52
N ASP A 54 19.83 -10.24 -7.51
CA ASP A 54 21.09 -10.83 -6.99
C ASP A 54 20.86 -12.08 -6.12
N LYS A 55 19.64 -12.29 -5.61
CA LYS A 55 19.30 -13.37 -4.66
C LYS A 55 18.74 -14.64 -5.32
N ILE A 56 18.41 -14.59 -6.62
CA ILE A 56 17.78 -15.71 -7.35
C ILE A 56 18.69 -16.97 -7.45
N GLY A 57 20.00 -16.86 -7.18
CA GLY A 57 20.95 -17.98 -7.27
C GLY A 57 21.11 -18.87 -6.02
N GLY A 58 20.51 -18.53 -4.87
CA GLY A 58 20.73 -19.24 -3.59
C GLY A 58 19.45 -19.84 -3.01
N GLY A 59 19.49 -21.12 -2.63
CA GLY A 59 18.34 -21.96 -2.22
C GLY A 59 17.25 -21.24 -1.41
N SER A 60 16.01 -21.39 -1.88
CA SER A 60 14.83 -20.71 -1.34
C SER A 60 14.51 -21.22 0.07
N ALA A 61 14.61 -20.35 1.08
CA ALA A 61 14.02 -20.61 2.37
C ALA A 61 12.49 -20.70 2.22
N PRO A 62 11.80 -21.62 2.90
CA PRO A 62 10.35 -21.77 2.77
C PRO A 62 9.65 -20.47 3.19
N VAL A 63 8.76 -19.97 2.32
CA VAL A 63 7.93 -18.80 2.60
C VAL A 63 6.97 -19.16 3.74
N SER A 64 7.13 -18.52 4.89
CA SER A 64 6.21 -18.68 6.02
C SER A 64 4.83 -18.07 5.69
N GLY A 65 3.76 -18.72 6.14
CA GLY A 65 2.39 -18.21 5.99
C GLY A 65 2.21 -16.79 6.54
N TYR A 66 2.84 -16.48 7.68
CA TYR A 66 2.81 -15.14 8.29
C TYR A 66 3.43 -14.06 7.38
N LEU A 67 4.52 -14.41 6.68
CA LEU A 67 5.18 -13.52 5.74
C LEU A 67 4.25 -13.26 4.54
N LEU A 68 3.70 -14.30 3.93
CA LEU A 68 2.77 -14.17 2.80
C LEU A 68 1.54 -13.32 3.17
N THR A 69 0.93 -13.58 4.34
CA THR A 69 -0.20 -12.77 4.83
C THR A 69 0.19 -11.29 4.97
N SER A 70 1.38 -10.99 5.51
CA SER A 70 1.83 -9.60 5.63
C SER A 70 1.96 -8.89 4.28
N TRP A 71 2.51 -9.58 3.27
CA TRP A 71 2.65 -9.04 1.91
C TRP A 71 1.30 -8.77 1.25
N ILE A 72 0.35 -9.70 1.38
CA ILE A 72 -1.01 -9.52 0.84
C ILE A 72 -1.69 -8.34 1.54
N CYS A 73 -1.61 -8.25 2.87
CA CYS A 73 -2.17 -7.15 3.64
C CYS A 73 -1.58 -5.79 3.24
N PHE A 74 -0.25 -5.70 3.08
CA PHE A 74 0.39 -4.45 2.65
C PHE A 74 0.04 -4.09 1.21
N GLY A 75 0.05 -5.05 0.28
CA GLY A 75 -0.40 -4.81 -1.09
C GLY A 75 -1.83 -4.30 -1.14
N ALA A 76 -2.74 -4.96 -0.42
CA ALA A 76 -4.13 -4.54 -0.34
C ALA A 76 -4.30 -3.16 0.33
N ALA A 77 -3.55 -2.86 1.39
CA ALA A 77 -3.58 -1.54 2.05
C ALA A 77 -3.09 -0.42 1.13
N ILE A 78 -2.03 -0.66 0.36
CA ILE A 78 -1.51 0.28 -0.63
C ILE A 78 -2.55 0.52 -1.73
N SER A 79 -3.13 -0.55 -2.29
CA SER A 79 -4.18 -0.43 -3.31
C SER A 79 -5.42 0.31 -2.80
N ALA A 80 -5.83 0.05 -1.56
CA ALA A 80 -6.96 0.75 -0.93
C ALA A 80 -6.67 2.25 -0.76
N ASN A 81 -5.46 2.63 -0.31
CA ASN A 81 -5.05 4.04 -0.24
C ASN A 81 -5.06 4.74 -1.61
N ILE A 82 -4.45 4.12 -2.62
CA ILE A 82 -4.42 4.66 -4.00
C ILE A 82 -5.85 4.86 -4.52
N THR A 83 -6.71 3.87 -4.32
CA THR A 83 -8.12 3.93 -4.76
C THR A 83 -8.91 4.98 -3.97
N SER A 84 -8.57 5.19 -2.70
CA SER A 84 -9.16 6.24 -1.87
C SER A 84 -8.86 7.64 -2.42
N TYR A 85 -7.61 7.92 -2.84
CA TYR A 85 -7.28 9.20 -3.47
C TYR A 85 -8.03 9.43 -4.77
N PHE A 86 -8.13 8.40 -5.62
CA PHE A 86 -8.91 8.47 -6.85
C PHE A 86 -10.39 8.78 -6.58
N THR A 87 -11.02 8.01 -5.68
CA THR A 87 -12.43 8.20 -5.33
C THR A 87 -12.70 9.52 -4.62
N GLY A 88 -11.75 10.03 -3.82
CA GLY A 88 -11.83 11.36 -3.20
C GLY A 88 -11.76 12.49 -4.23
N GLY A 89 -10.91 12.35 -5.26
CA GLY A 89 -10.87 13.29 -6.39
C GLY A 89 -12.19 13.31 -7.19
N GLU A 90 -12.81 12.15 -7.38
CA GLU A 90 -14.14 12.03 -8.00
C GLU A 90 -15.27 12.57 -7.09
N ASP A 91 -15.13 12.44 -5.76
CA ASP A 91 -16.05 13.06 -4.80
C ASP A 91 -16.04 14.58 -4.97
N ALA A 92 -14.85 15.17 -4.98
CA ALA A 92 -14.65 16.59 -5.15
C ALA A 92 -15.15 17.09 -6.51
N GLN A 93 -14.89 16.34 -7.59
CA GLN A 93 -15.36 16.71 -8.93
C GLN A 93 -16.88 16.78 -9.03
N ARG A 94 -17.58 15.80 -8.45
CA ARG A 94 -19.05 15.84 -8.43
C ARG A 94 -19.59 16.99 -7.61
N GLU A 95 -18.91 17.35 -6.52
CA GLU A 95 -19.32 18.49 -5.71
C GLU A 95 -19.16 19.81 -6.47
N ILE A 96 -18.05 20.00 -7.19
CA ILE A 96 -17.84 21.15 -8.09
C ILE A 96 -18.98 21.23 -9.11
N GLN A 97 -19.37 20.12 -9.71
CA GLN A 97 -20.48 20.10 -10.69
C GLN A 97 -21.83 20.50 -10.09
N LYS A 98 -22.10 20.14 -8.83
CA LYS A 98 -23.32 20.59 -8.12
C LYS A 98 -23.29 22.10 -7.91
N ILE A 99 -22.15 22.63 -7.44
CA ILE A 99 -21.99 24.06 -7.19
C ILE A 99 -22.08 24.85 -8.49
N ASP A 100 -21.43 24.39 -9.55
CA ASP A 100 -21.49 24.99 -10.89
C ASP A 100 -22.92 25.04 -11.41
N ARG A 101 -23.70 23.95 -11.22
CA ARG A 101 -25.11 23.95 -11.58
C ARG A 101 -25.87 25.03 -10.80
N CYS A 102 -25.72 25.11 -9.48
CA CYS A 102 -26.39 26.11 -8.66
C CYS A 102 -26.07 27.54 -9.07
N ILE A 103 -24.81 27.81 -9.41
CA ILE A 103 -24.34 29.11 -9.92
C ILE A 103 -25.01 29.45 -11.25
N ILE A 104 -25.06 28.50 -12.20
CA ILE A 104 -25.61 28.72 -13.54
C ILE A 104 -27.14 28.87 -13.51
N THR A 105 -27.82 28.10 -12.66
CA THR A 105 -29.29 28.10 -12.58
C THR A 105 -29.84 29.09 -11.56
N SER A 106 -28.98 29.80 -10.83
CA SER A 106 -29.35 30.67 -9.71
C SER A 106 -30.26 29.98 -8.69
N THR A 107 -30.03 28.68 -8.45
CA THR A 107 -30.83 27.88 -7.50
C THR A 107 -30.06 27.61 -6.22
N GLY A 108 -30.80 27.35 -5.14
CA GLY A 108 -30.21 26.89 -3.88
C GLY A 108 -29.34 25.64 -4.06
N TYR A 109 -28.39 25.45 -3.14
CA TYR A 109 -27.49 24.31 -3.13
C TYR A 109 -28.21 23.08 -2.61
N GLU A 110 -28.22 22.02 -3.43
CA GLU A 110 -28.80 20.75 -3.06
C GLU A 110 -27.72 19.86 -2.43
N SER A 111 -27.81 19.67 -1.11
CA SER A 111 -26.99 18.69 -0.40
C SER A 111 -27.49 17.27 -0.70
N GLY A 112 -27.12 16.76 -1.87
CA GLY A 112 -27.34 15.37 -2.27
C GLY A 112 -26.14 14.49 -1.93
N GLY A 113 -26.40 13.24 -1.50
CA GLY A 113 -25.35 12.28 -1.18
C GLY A 113 -24.44 11.97 -2.38
N ASN A 114 -23.14 11.76 -2.11
CA ASN A 114 -22.19 11.27 -3.10
C ASN A 114 -21.71 9.87 -2.72
N PRO A 115 -21.95 8.83 -3.54
CA PRO A 115 -21.51 7.48 -3.22
C PRO A 115 -19.98 7.38 -3.14
N PHE A 116 -19.24 8.26 -3.81
CA PHE A 116 -17.77 8.29 -3.70
C PHE A 116 -17.31 8.65 -2.29
N ARG A 117 -17.98 9.57 -1.60
CA ARG A 117 -17.67 9.92 -0.21
C ARG A 117 -17.69 8.70 0.72
N GLY A 118 -18.75 7.89 0.63
CA GLY A 118 -18.88 6.67 1.41
C GLY A 118 -17.80 5.65 1.07
N LEU A 119 -17.50 5.48 -0.23
CA LEU A 119 -16.46 4.58 -0.69
C LEU A 119 -15.06 5.00 -0.23
N THR A 120 -14.70 6.29 -0.36
CA THR A 120 -13.43 6.85 0.13
C THR A 120 -13.25 6.62 1.62
N GLN A 121 -14.30 6.86 2.42
CA GLN A 121 -14.26 6.62 3.86
C GLN A 121 -14.05 5.13 4.18
N ALA A 122 -14.78 4.24 3.50
CA ALA A 122 -14.62 2.80 3.68
C ALA A 122 -13.22 2.31 3.29
N LEU A 123 -12.67 2.80 2.17
CA LEU A 123 -11.32 2.48 1.70
C LEU A 123 -10.24 2.95 2.67
N ASN A 124 -10.37 4.14 3.25
CA ASN A 124 -9.44 4.65 4.26
C ASN A 124 -9.43 3.78 5.52
N VAL A 125 -10.60 3.39 6.02
CA VAL A 125 -10.71 2.50 7.18
C VAL A 125 -10.15 1.11 6.85
N ALA A 126 -10.48 0.56 5.69
CA ALA A 126 -9.96 -0.72 5.24
C ALA A 126 -8.44 -0.70 5.11
N ALA A 127 -7.86 0.36 4.52
CA ALA A 127 -6.43 0.52 4.38
C ALA A 127 -5.71 0.54 5.74
N LEU A 128 -6.27 1.26 6.73
CA LEU A 128 -5.74 1.31 8.08
C LEU A 128 -5.75 -0.07 8.75
N VAL A 129 -6.88 -0.79 8.68
CA VAL A 129 -7.03 -2.12 9.27
C VAL A 129 -6.06 -3.12 8.62
N LEU A 130 -5.99 -3.13 7.29
CA LEU A 130 -5.08 -3.99 6.53
C LEU A 130 -3.62 -3.70 6.85
N PHE A 131 -3.25 -2.43 7.00
CA PHE A 131 -1.89 -2.04 7.38
C PHE A 131 -1.51 -2.60 8.76
N ILE A 132 -2.38 -2.43 9.77
CA ILE A 132 -2.13 -2.95 11.13
C ILE A 132 -2.00 -4.48 11.12
N LEU A 133 -2.90 -5.18 10.42
CA LEU A 133 -2.83 -6.65 10.29
C LEU A 133 -1.54 -7.10 9.58
N GLY A 134 -1.10 -6.35 8.57
CA GLY A 134 0.18 -6.57 7.88
C GLY A 134 1.37 -6.45 8.84
N VAL A 135 1.42 -5.37 9.63
CA VAL A 135 2.49 -5.13 10.62
C VAL A 135 2.53 -6.25 11.68
N ILE A 136 1.38 -6.64 12.23
CA ILE A 136 1.30 -7.73 13.22
C ILE A 136 1.81 -9.03 12.61
N SER A 137 1.37 -9.37 11.39
CA SER A 137 1.79 -10.59 10.71
C SER A 137 3.30 -10.61 10.43
N LEU A 138 3.87 -9.47 10.02
CA LEU A 138 5.31 -9.34 9.80
C LEU A 138 6.10 -9.49 11.11
N ALA A 139 5.62 -8.90 12.21
CA ALA A 139 6.24 -9.02 13.52
C ALA A 139 6.22 -10.48 14.02
N LEU A 140 5.10 -11.19 13.84
CA LEU A 140 4.99 -12.61 14.15
C LEU A 140 5.96 -13.46 13.31
N HIS A 141 6.08 -13.16 12.02
CA HIS A 141 7.06 -13.81 11.16
C HIS A 141 8.48 -13.59 11.70
N ALA A 142 8.90 -12.35 11.92
CA ALA A 142 10.25 -12.02 12.41
C ALA A 142 10.57 -12.70 13.74
N TYR A 143 9.60 -12.73 14.67
CA TYR A 143 9.72 -13.42 15.94
C TYR A 143 9.85 -14.95 15.77
N SER A 144 9.04 -15.57 14.91
CA SER A 144 9.13 -17.01 14.65
C SER A 144 10.45 -17.40 13.97
N SER A 145 10.91 -16.61 12.99
CA SER A 145 12.14 -16.84 12.25
C SER A 145 13.39 -16.73 13.14
N THR A 146 13.40 -15.76 14.07
CA THR A 146 14.51 -15.60 15.03
C THR A 146 14.50 -16.67 16.12
N ARG A 147 13.33 -17.15 16.54
CA ARG A 147 13.22 -18.24 17.53
C ARG A 147 13.51 -19.64 16.98
N MET A 148 13.30 -19.87 15.69
CA MET A 148 13.76 -21.11 15.04
C MET A 148 15.28 -21.15 14.85
N ALA A 149 15.99 -20.04 15.11
CA ALA A 149 17.43 -19.92 15.04
C ALA A 149 18.05 -19.68 16.44
N PRO A 150 17.80 -20.54 17.45
CA PRO A 150 18.95 -21.15 18.13
C PRO A 150 18.65 -22.49 18.86
N ASN A 151 19.23 -23.59 18.37
CA ASN A 151 19.85 -24.60 19.22
C ASN A 151 21.02 -25.17 18.42
N GLY A 152 22.24 -24.96 18.94
CA GLY A 152 23.47 -25.24 18.22
C GLY A 152 23.52 -26.64 17.66
N THR A 153 23.86 -26.75 16.38
CA THR A 153 24.60 -27.91 15.89
C THR A 153 25.97 -27.88 16.56
N THR A 154 26.01 -28.37 17.80
CA THR A 154 27.23 -28.90 18.39
C THR A 154 27.72 -29.99 17.45
N THR A 155 28.78 -29.66 16.71
CA THR A 155 29.92 -30.51 16.38
C THR A 155 29.67 -32.02 16.43
N THR A 156 29.52 -32.65 15.27
CA THR A 156 30.22 -33.92 15.04
C THR A 156 31.35 -33.63 14.07
N SER A 157 32.49 -33.21 14.62
CA SER A 157 33.78 -33.44 13.99
C SER A 157 33.86 -34.93 13.71
N GLN A 158 33.82 -35.31 12.43
CA GLN A 158 34.26 -36.62 11.98
C GLN A 158 35.72 -36.78 12.39
N LEU A 159 35.94 -37.36 13.57
CA LEU A 159 37.23 -37.83 14.02
C LEU A 159 37.62 -38.99 13.10
N ARG A 160 38.49 -38.67 12.14
CA ARG A 160 39.38 -39.58 11.42
C ARG A 160 39.73 -40.81 12.28
N THR A 161 39.29 -42.00 11.86
CA THR A 161 39.91 -43.27 12.24
C THR A 161 40.15 -44.10 10.98
N THR A 162 41.40 -44.00 10.52
CA THR A 162 42.24 -45.06 9.92
C THR A 162 41.74 -45.88 8.73
N GLY A 163 42.46 -45.73 7.62
CA GLY A 163 42.45 -46.69 6.52
C GLY A 163 43.27 -46.20 5.34
N ASN A 164 44.55 -45.92 5.55
CA ASN A 164 45.49 -45.76 4.43
C ASN A 164 45.74 -47.17 3.85
N PRO A 165 45.41 -47.48 2.58
CA PRO A 165 45.94 -48.66 1.95
C PRO A 165 47.42 -48.38 1.66
N GLN A 166 48.27 -49.09 2.40
CA GLN A 166 49.69 -49.20 2.14
C GLN A 166 49.93 -49.61 0.66
N PRO A 167 50.90 -49.01 -0.05
CA PRO A 167 51.26 -49.47 -1.39
C PRO A 167 51.89 -50.86 -1.29
N THR A 168 51.32 -51.83 -2.01
CA THR A 168 51.93 -53.16 -2.19
C THR A 168 53.16 -53.02 -3.07
N THR A 169 54.33 -52.92 -2.45
CA THR A 169 55.60 -53.30 -3.06
C THR A 169 55.61 -54.82 -3.22
N SER A 170 55.59 -55.30 -4.46
CA SER A 170 55.88 -56.71 -4.78
C SER A 170 57.39 -56.85 -5.01
N PRO A 171 58.13 -57.66 -4.22
CA PRO A 171 59.51 -58.00 -4.50
C PRO A 171 59.60 -59.31 -5.31
N ASN A 172 60.55 -59.33 -6.24
CA ASN A 172 60.95 -60.45 -7.08
C ASN A 172 61.38 -61.72 -6.29
N GLY A 173 61.24 -62.87 -6.95
CA GLY A 173 62.06 -64.08 -6.81
C GLY A 173 61.32 -65.31 -6.27
N PRO A 174 61.64 -66.54 -6.70
CA PRO A 174 62.85 -67.01 -7.40
C PRO A 174 62.74 -67.17 -8.93
#